data_AF-T0R9F8-F1
#
_entry.id   AF-T0R9F8-F1
#
_cell.length_a   1.000
_cell.length_b   1.000
_cell.length_c   1.000
_cell.angle_alpha   90.00
_cell.angle_beta   90.00
_cell.angle_gamma   90.00
#
_symmetry.space_group_name_H-M   'P 1'
#
loop_
_entity.id
_entity.type
_entity.pdbx_description
1 polymer ?
#
loop_
_entity_poly.entity_id
_entity_poly.type
_entity_poly.pdbx_seq_one_letter_code
_entity_poly.pdbx_strand_id
1 'polypeptide(L)'
;MKKKFTALQKDIEDQRDAIKNLLEKEKDLFEQIKTLEKDIQALKREIRGRDETIGEKEKRIYDLKKKNQELEKFKFVLDYKIKELKRQIEPRDNEIADMKEQIKEMDRELELFHKSNAQLDIMIGEQRRRLDKMQADITRNRKIIGDQQSLIRRFRCDLYDTAQSIQSPKELTQKVAGMYHKYVTTAIEVVDVDVDIQQEYARQKDYLEKSVDVLKKKYAHDVATHQHENNQARNDNMALIAEINEIRAALNVSKATLQKDKAILGTREYFSKKGGGDDDLATVVDNQRQEIEGLRRAVKAMEDRLDAARTGGMLAPVRGIDG
;
A
#
# COMPACT_ATOMS: atom_id res chain seq x y z
N MET A 1 -32.44 97.09 -81.80
CA MET A 1 -33.45 96.06 -81.42
C MET A 1 -33.01 94.62 -81.70
N LYS A 2 -32.39 94.29 -82.84
CA LYS A 2 -32.03 92.90 -83.21
C LYS A 2 -31.07 92.16 -82.24
N LYS A 3 -30.03 92.82 -81.68
CA LYS A 3 -29.05 92.16 -80.78
C LYS A 3 -29.60 91.75 -79.41
N LYS A 4 -30.54 92.52 -78.84
CA LYS A 4 -31.19 92.18 -77.57
C LYS A 4 -32.16 91.00 -77.74
N PHE A 5 -32.83 90.94 -78.89
CA PHE A 5 -33.70 89.83 -79.26
C PHE A 5 -32.93 88.51 -79.42
N THR A 6 -31.77 88.52 -80.10
CA THR A 6 -30.91 87.33 -80.22
C THR A 6 -30.29 86.89 -78.90
N ALA A 7 -29.96 87.81 -77.99
CA ALA A 7 -29.47 87.47 -76.65
C ALA A 7 -30.57 86.82 -75.80
N LEU A 8 -31.78 87.39 -75.79
CA LEU A 8 -32.93 86.80 -75.12
C LEU A 8 -33.31 85.43 -75.70
N GLN A 9 -33.18 85.25 -77.01
CA GLN A 9 -33.45 83.97 -77.67
C GLN A 9 -32.44 82.89 -77.28
N LYS A 10 -31.17 83.27 -77.13
CA LYS A 10 -30.12 82.38 -76.59
C LYS A 10 -30.34 82.05 -75.11
N ASP A 11 -30.69 83.04 -74.27
CA ASP A 11 -30.99 82.81 -72.86
C ASP A 11 -32.21 81.89 -72.67
N ILE A 12 -33.22 82.00 -73.55
CA ILE A 12 -34.37 81.09 -73.58
C ILE A 12 -33.94 79.66 -73.95
N GLU A 13 -32.98 79.51 -74.86
CA GLU A 13 -32.45 78.22 -75.29
C GLU A 13 -31.60 77.58 -74.16
N ASP A 14 -30.70 78.36 -73.54
CA ASP A 14 -29.91 77.93 -72.38
C ASP A 14 -30.81 77.55 -71.17
N GLN A 15 -31.89 78.30 -70.92
CA GLN A 15 -32.89 77.96 -69.90
C GLN A 15 -33.67 76.68 -70.24
N ARG A 16 -34.00 76.44 -71.51
CA ARG A 16 -34.65 75.20 -71.96
C ARG A 16 -33.74 74.00 -71.75
N ASP A 17 -32.46 74.13 -72.06
CA ASP A 17 -31.47 73.07 -71.82
C ASP A 17 -31.25 72.81 -70.33
N ALA A 18 -31.22 73.86 -69.50
CA ALA A 18 -31.17 73.73 -68.04
C ALA A 18 -32.41 73.01 -67.48
N ILE A 19 -33.61 73.36 -67.96
CA ILE A 19 -34.86 72.68 -67.59
C ILE A 19 -34.81 71.20 -68.01
N LYS A 20 -34.33 70.90 -69.23
CA LYS A 20 -34.19 69.52 -69.72
C LYS A 20 -33.23 68.71 -68.85
N ASN A 21 -32.07 69.27 -68.50
CA ASN A 21 -31.09 68.63 -67.62
C ASN A 21 -31.63 68.41 -66.20
N LEU A 22 -32.43 69.35 -65.67
CA LEU A 22 -33.08 69.20 -64.36
C LEU A 22 -34.15 68.11 -64.39
N LEU A 23 -34.95 68.02 -65.47
CA LEU A 23 -35.94 66.95 -65.66
C LEU A 23 -35.29 65.57 -65.79
N GLU A 24 -34.14 65.48 -66.46
CA GLU A 24 -33.36 64.23 -66.57
C GLU A 24 -32.80 63.81 -65.21
N LYS A 25 -32.23 64.74 -64.43
CA LYS A 25 -31.80 64.48 -63.06
C LYS A 25 -32.95 64.10 -62.13
N GLU A 26 -34.10 64.75 -62.27
CA GLU A 26 -35.31 64.41 -61.51
C GLU A 26 -35.73 62.96 -61.81
N LYS A 27 -35.72 62.57 -63.09
CA LYS A 27 -36.00 61.19 -63.49
C LYS A 27 -35.00 60.19 -62.90
N ASP A 28 -33.70 60.48 -62.96
CA ASP A 28 -32.66 59.62 -62.38
C ASP A 28 -32.81 59.47 -60.86
N LEU A 29 -33.12 60.57 -60.15
CA LEU A 29 -33.40 60.54 -58.72
C LEU A 29 -34.66 59.71 -58.40
N PHE A 30 -35.72 59.81 -59.20
CA PHE A 30 -36.91 58.97 -59.04
C PHE A 30 -36.60 57.48 -59.27
N GLU A 31 -35.76 57.14 -60.24
CA GLU A 31 -35.31 55.77 -60.45
C GLU A 31 -34.49 55.25 -59.27
N GLN A 32 -33.57 56.08 -58.73
CA GLN A 32 -32.78 55.75 -57.53
C GLN A 32 -33.65 55.56 -56.28
N ILE A 33 -34.65 56.42 -56.07
CA ILE A 33 -35.61 56.27 -54.97
C ILE A 33 -36.34 54.94 -55.11
N LYS A 34 -36.80 54.60 -56.32
CA LYS A 34 -37.51 53.34 -56.57
C LYS A 34 -36.63 52.11 -56.35
N THR A 35 -35.34 52.17 -56.66
CA THR A 35 -34.39 51.08 -56.34
C THR A 35 -34.17 50.96 -54.83
N LEU A 36 -33.94 52.08 -54.13
CA LEU A 36 -33.74 52.09 -52.69
C LEU A 36 -34.99 51.61 -51.94
N GLU A 37 -36.18 51.95 -52.40
CA GLU A 37 -37.44 51.44 -51.84
C GLU A 37 -37.55 49.91 -51.97
N LYS A 38 -37.14 49.35 -53.12
CA LYS A 38 -37.11 47.89 -53.32
C LYS A 38 -36.08 47.23 -52.39
N ASP A 39 -34.90 47.82 -52.25
CA ASP A 39 -33.85 47.30 -51.37
C ASP A 39 -34.28 47.33 -49.90
N ILE A 40 -34.92 48.42 -49.47
CA ILE A 40 -35.53 48.51 -48.13
C ILE A 40 -36.57 47.40 -47.93
N GLN A 41 -37.41 47.12 -48.92
CA GLN A 41 -38.38 46.03 -48.82
C GLN A 41 -37.71 44.64 -48.75
N ALA A 42 -36.63 44.43 -49.52
CA ALA A 42 -35.86 43.18 -49.48
C ALA A 42 -35.19 42.99 -48.11
N LEU A 43 -34.50 44.01 -47.60
CA LEU A 43 -33.88 44.00 -46.27
C LEU A 43 -34.90 43.77 -45.16
N LYS A 44 -36.09 44.37 -45.24
CA LYS A 44 -37.17 44.12 -44.28
C LYS A 44 -37.64 42.66 -44.27
N ARG A 45 -37.68 42.00 -45.43
CA ARG A 45 -38.01 40.56 -45.50
C ARG A 45 -36.89 39.70 -44.92
N GLU A 46 -35.64 40.05 -45.19
CA GLU A 46 -34.50 39.35 -44.64
C GLU A 46 -34.44 39.46 -43.11
N ILE A 47 -34.66 40.65 -42.56
CA ILE A 47 -34.74 40.87 -41.10
C ILE A 47 -35.81 39.96 -40.49
N ARG A 48 -37.02 39.91 -41.07
CA ARG A 48 -38.08 39.01 -40.59
C ARG A 48 -37.66 37.54 -40.61
N GLY A 49 -37.03 37.07 -41.69
CA GLY A 49 -36.54 35.69 -41.76
C GLY A 49 -35.45 35.38 -40.74
N ARG A 50 -34.58 36.35 -40.45
CA ARG A 50 -33.58 36.24 -39.37
C ARG A 50 -34.23 36.20 -38.00
N ASP A 51 -35.25 37.04 -37.75
CA ASP A 51 -35.99 37.05 -36.48
C ASP A 51 -36.72 35.72 -36.23
N GLU A 52 -37.32 35.13 -37.26
CA GLU A 52 -37.93 33.79 -37.17
C GLU A 52 -36.88 32.72 -36.82
N THR A 53 -35.73 32.75 -37.50
CA THR A 53 -34.61 31.83 -37.23
C THR A 53 -34.06 31.99 -35.81
N ILE A 54 -33.97 33.23 -35.32
CA ILE A 54 -33.54 33.53 -33.96
C ILE A 54 -34.54 32.93 -32.96
N GLY A 55 -35.84 33.13 -33.17
CA GLY A 55 -36.88 32.56 -32.30
C GLY A 55 -36.84 31.03 -32.22
N GLU A 56 -36.60 30.34 -33.35
CA GLU A 56 -36.42 28.89 -33.36
C GLU A 56 -35.19 28.44 -32.56
N LYS A 57 -34.06 29.15 -32.72
CA LYS A 57 -32.84 28.86 -31.97
C LYS A 57 -33.00 29.14 -30.49
N GLU A 58 -33.69 30.21 -30.10
CA GLU A 58 -33.99 30.54 -28.71
C GLU A 58 -34.86 29.46 -28.05
N LYS A 59 -35.89 28.98 -28.76
CA LYS A 59 -36.70 27.85 -28.29
C LYS A 59 -35.86 26.59 -28.11
N ARG A 60 -34.96 26.30 -29.06
CA ARG A 60 -34.04 25.15 -28.94
C ARG A 60 -33.08 25.28 -27.75
N ILE A 61 -32.56 26.48 -27.51
CA ILE A 61 -31.71 26.77 -26.35
C ILE A 61 -32.48 26.55 -25.06
N TYR A 62 -33.75 26.97 -25.00
CA TYR A 62 -34.61 26.76 -23.84
C TYR A 62 -34.81 25.26 -23.53
N ASP A 63 -35.14 24.46 -24.54
CA ASP A 63 -35.32 23.02 -24.39
C ASP A 63 -34.02 22.33 -23.93
N LEU A 64 -32.88 22.74 -24.50
CA LEU A 64 -31.58 22.22 -24.10
C LEU A 64 -31.21 22.61 -22.66
N LYS A 65 -31.50 23.85 -22.24
CA LYS A 65 -31.31 24.27 -20.85
C LYS A 65 -32.13 23.43 -19.89
N LYS A 66 -33.39 23.14 -20.22
CA LYS A 66 -34.25 22.28 -19.40
C LYS A 66 -33.70 20.86 -19.30
N LYS A 67 -33.29 20.27 -20.43
CA LYS A 67 -32.64 18.93 -20.44
C LYS A 67 -31.34 18.93 -19.63
N ASN A 68 -30.56 20.00 -19.68
CA ASN A 68 -29.33 20.10 -18.91
C ASN A 68 -29.60 20.13 -17.39
N GLN A 69 -30.64 20.86 -16.96
CA GLN A 69 -31.08 20.85 -15.55
C GLN A 69 -31.55 19.45 -15.11
N GLU A 70 -32.24 18.70 -15.98
CA GLU A 70 -32.62 17.32 -15.68
C GLU A 70 -31.39 16.41 -15.55
N LEU A 71 -30.40 16.55 -16.44
CA LEU A 71 -29.13 15.82 -16.35
C LEU A 71 -28.35 16.14 -15.07
N GLU A 72 -28.33 17.39 -14.61
CA GLU A 72 -27.73 17.77 -13.34
C GLU A 72 -28.40 17.07 -12.15
N LYS A 73 -29.74 16.93 -12.18
CA LYS A 73 -30.48 16.17 -11.16
C LYS A 73 -30.13 14.69 -11.21
N PHE A 74 -30.05 14.09 -12.40
CA PHE A 74 -29.63 12.69 -12.55
C PHE A 74 -28.22 12.47 -12.04
N LYS A 75 -27.30 13.39 -12.34
CA LYS A 75 -25.93 13.35 -11.82
C LYS A 75 -25.91 13.33 -10.29
N PHE A 76 -26.69 14.20 -9.65
CA PHE A 76 -26.78 14.23 -8.19
C PHE A 76 -27.30 12.92 -7.59
N VAL A 77 -28.35 12.34 -8.19
CA VAL A 77 -28.91 11.05 -7.74
C VAL A 77 -27.89 9.91 -7.93
N LEU A 78 -27.18 9.89 -9.05
CA LEU A 78 -26.15 8.89 -9.33
C LEU A 78 -24.96 9.02 -8.38
N ASP A 79 -24.50 10.26 -8.12
CA ASP A 79 -23.41 10.52 -7.16
C ASP A 79 -23.79 10.04 -5.76
N TYR A 80 -25.03 10.27 -5.32
CA TYR A 80 -25.53 9.75 -4.06
C TYR A 80 -25.56 8.22 -4.06
N LYS A 81 -26.06 7.60 -5.14
CA LYS A 81 -26.11 6.14 -5.25
C LYS A 81 -24.72 5.50 -5.23
N ILE A 82 -23.74 6.11 -5.90
CA ILE A 82 -22.33 5.68 -5.87
C ILE A 82 -21.78 5.78 -4.45
N LYS A 83 -22.00 6.89 -3.74
CA LYS A 83 -21.54 7.05 -2.35
C LYS A 83 -22.15 6.00 -1.42
N GLU A 84 -23.45 5.75 -1.55
CA GLU A 84 -24.13 4.74 -0.72
C GLU A 84 -23.62 3.33 -1.02
N LEU A 85 -23.42 2.96 -2.29
CA LEU A 85 -22.85 1.67 -2.66
C LEU A 85 -21.41 1.52 -2.14
N LYS A 86 -20.58 2.57 -2.25
CA LYS A 86 -19.23 2.56 -1.69
C LYS A 86 -19.23 2.34 -0.18
N ARG A 87 -20.12 3.02 0.55
CA ARG A 87 -20.30 2.85 2.00
C ARG A 87 -20.70 1.43 2.41
N GLN A 88 -21.40 0.70 1.52
CA GLN A 88 -21.76 -0.70 1.76
C GLN A 88 -20.65 -1.69 1.38
N ILE A 89 -19.83 -1.35 0.38
CA ILE A 89 -18.72 -2.20 -0.08
C ILE A 89 -17.54 -2.14 0.90
N GLU A 90 -17.20 -0.96 1.40
CA GLU A 90 -16.06 -0.73 2.32
C GLU A 90 -16.02 -1.66 3.54
N PRO A 91 -17.11 -1.84 4.33
CA PRO A 91 -17.09 -2.78 5.47
C PRO A 91 -16.92 -4.23 5.01
N ARG A 92 -17.50 -4.63 3.87
CA ARG A 92 -17.36 -5.99 3.34
C ARG A 92 -15.92 -6.27 2.89
N ASP A 93 -15.28 -5.30 2.26
CA ASP A 93 -13.88 -5.43 1.85
C ASP A 93 -12.94 -5.55 3.05
N ASN A 94 -13.22 -4.80 4.13
CA ASN A 94 -12.48 -4.92 5.39
C ASN A 94 -12.70 -6.29 6.04
N GLU A 95 -13.94 -6.78 6.14
CA GLU A 95 -14.24 -8.13 6.65
C GLU A 95 -13.53 -9.22 5.83
N ILE A 96 -13.46 -9.08 4.50
CA ILE A 96 -12.74 -10.00 3.63
C ILE A 96 -11.22 -9.93 3.89
N ALA A 97 -10.67 -8.73 4.14
CA ALA A 97 -9.26 -8.57 4.47
C ALA A 97 -8.92 -9.26 5.80
N ASP A 98 -9.74 -9.03 6.83
CA ASP A 98 -9.58 -9.63 8.16
C ASP A 98 -9.67 -11.16 8.10
N MET A 99 -10.67 -11.71 7.39
CA MET A 99 -10.79 -13.15 7.20
C MET A 99 -9.59 -13.75 6.46
N LYS A 100 -9.04 -13.04 5.45
CA LYS A 100 -7.83 -13.48 4.75
C LYS A 100 -6.60 -13.48 5.65
N GLU A 101 -6.49 -12.53 6.58
CA GLU A 101 -5.41 -12.49 7.54
C GLU A 101 -5.53 -13.64 8.55
N GLN A 102 -6.73 -13.89 9.08
CA GLN A 102 -7.00 -15.03 9.97
C GLN A 102 -6.68 -16.37 9.31
N ILE A 103 -7.04 -16.56 8.03
CA ILE A 103 -6.69 -17.78 7.29
C ILE A 103 -5.17 -17.94 7.19
N LYS A 104 -4.43 -16.87 6.87
CA LYS A 104 -2.97 -16.92 6.79
C LYS A 104 -2.32 -17.24 8.13
N GLU A 105 -2.86 -16.73 9.23
CA GLU A 105 -2.37 -17.03 10.57
C GLU A 105 -2.63 -18.48 10.95
N MET A 106 -3.84 -18.97 10.68
CA MET A 106 -4.22 -20.37 10.89
C MET A 106 -3.37 -21.33 10.04
N ASP A 107 -3.06 -20.99 8.79
CA ASP A 107 -2.18 -21.78 7.93
C ASP A 107 -0.76 -21.87 8.50
N ARG A 108 -0.24 -20.77 9.08
CA ARG A 108 1.07 -20.77 9.77
C ARG A 108 1.03 -21.65 11.01
N GLU A 109 -0.02 -21.56 11.82
CA GLU A 109 -0.19 -22.42 13.00
C GLU A 109 -0.25 -23.90 12.62
N LEU A 110 -1.01 -24.24 11.56
CA LEU A 110 -1.08 -25.60 11.04
C LEU A 110 0.30 -26.10 10.58
N GLU A 111 1.08 -25.26 9.90
CA GLU A 111 2.44 -25.63 9.49
C GLU A 111 3.35 -25.91 10.70
N LEU A 112 3.23 -25.11 11.77
CA LEU A 112 3.95 -25.33 13.03
C LEU A 112 3.52 -26.63 13.70
N PHE A 113 2.22 -26.93 13.74
CA PHE A 113 1.71 -28.19 14.28
C PHE A 113 2.20 -29.39 13.47
N HIS A 114 2.23 -29.31 12.14
CA HIS A 114 2.78 -30.38 11.31
C HIS A 114 4.27 -30.62 11.57
N LYS A 115 5.08 -29.56 11.71
CA LYS A 115 6.50 -29.66 12.07
C LYS A 115 6.67 -30.29 13.46
N SER A 116 5.88 -29.85 14.43
CA SER A 116 5.90 -30.39 15.80
C SER A 116 5.51 -31.88 15.82
N ASN A 117 4.44 -32.26 15.14
CA ASN A 117 3.99 -33.66 15.06
C ASN A 117 5.06 -34.55 14.39
N ALA A 118 5.69 -34.08 13.30
CA ALA A 118 6.78 -34.82 12.66
C ALA A 118 7.98 -35.02 13.61
N GLN A 119 8.33 -34.01 14.41
CA GLN A 119 9.38 -34.13 15.43
C GLN A 119 8.99 -35.11 16.54
N LEU A 120 7.74 -35.06 17.02
CA LEU A 120 7.23 -35.98 18.03
C LEU A 120 7.24 -37.43 17.51
N ASP A 121 6.88 -37.67 16.26
CA ASP A 121 6.93 -39.01 15.65
C ASP A 121 8.36 -39.57 15.59
N ILE A 122 9.35 -38.73 15.23
CA ILE A 122 10.77 -39.11 15.26
C ILE A 122 11.18 -39.48 16.69
N MET A 123 10.82 -38.65 17.68
CA MET A 123 11.15 -38.88 19.08
C MET A 123 10.50 -40.17 19.62
N ILE A 124 9.24 -40.44 19.27
CA ILE A 124 8.55 -41.69 19.60
C ILE A 124 9.31 -42.88 18.98
N GLY A 125 9.72 -42.77 17.72
CA GLY A 125 10.51 -43.81 17.04
C GLY A 125 11.86 -44.08 17.71
N GLU A 126 12.56 -43.04 18.15
CA GLU A 126 13.81 -43.16 18.91
C GLU A 126 13.61 -43.81 20.28
N GLN A 127 12.59 -43.39 21.02
CA GLN A 127 12.27 -43.97 22.33
C GLN A 127 11.88 -45.44 22.21
N ARG A 128 11.10 -45.83 21.20
CA ARG A 128 10.78 -47.23 20.92
C ARG A 128 12.02 -48.06 20.64
N ARG A 129 12.92 -47.59 19.76
CA ARG A 129 14.21 -48.27 19.50
C ARG A 129 15.06 -48.43 20.76
N ARG A 130 15.07 -47.42 21.64
CA ARG A 130 15.78 -47.48 22.92
C ARG A 130 15.17 -48.52 23.86
N LEU A 131 13.85 -48.60 23.93
CA LEU A 131 13.14 -49.62 24.72
C LEU A 131 13.46 -51.03 24.20
N ASP A 132 13.43 -51.24 22.88
CA ASP A 132 13.75 -52.54 22.28
C ASP A 132 15.18 -52.99 22.61
N LYS A 133 16.15 -52.08 22.49
CA LYS A 133 17.54 -52.34 22.87
C LYS A 133 17.66 -52.72 24.36
N MET A 134 17.03 -51.94 25.24
CA MET A 134 17.08 -52.18 26.68
C MET A 134 16.41 -53.51 27.05
N GLN A 135 15.31 -53.86 26.38
CA GLN A 135 14.63 -55.14 26.57
C GLN A 135 15.49 -56.32 26.09
N ALA A 136 16.21 -56.17 24.97
CA ALA A 136 17.17 -57.15 24.49
C ALA A 136 18.33 -57.34 25.48
N ASP A 137 18.86 -56.25 26.04
CA ASP A 137 19.92 -56.28 27.06
C ASP A 137 19.45 -56.95 28.36
N ILE A 138 18.22 -56.66 28.82
CA ILE A 138 17.61 -57.35 29.97
C ILE A 138 17.52 -58.86 29.71
N THR A 139 17.10 -59.25 28.51
CA THR A 139 16.96 -60.67 28.15
C THR A 139 18.32 -61.37 28.09
N ARG A 140 19.34 -60.70 27.53
CA ARG A 140 20.73 -61.18 27.55
C ARG A 140 21.24 -61.36 28.97
N ASN A 141 21.06 -60.35 29.82
CA ASN A 141 21.53 -60.39 31.21
C ASN A 141 20.82 -61.48 32.02
N ARG A 142 19.51 -61.67 31.83
CA ARG A 142 18.77 -62.78 32.44
C ARG A 142 19.32 -64.15 32.04
N LYS A 143 19.69 -64.32 30.76
CA LYS A 143 20.33 -65.54 30.28
C LYS A 143 21.69 -65.76 30.95
N ILE A 144 22.54 -64.73 31.00
CA ILE A 144 23.86 -64.80 31.67
C ILE A 144 23.70 -65.18 33.14
N ILE A 145 22.76 -64.55 33.86
CA ILE A 145 22.47 -64.89 35.27
C ILE A 145 22.01 -66.34 35.39
N GLY A 146 21.13 -66.82 34.50
CA GLY A 146 20.67 -68.20 34.49
C GLY A 146 21.78 -69.22 34.24
N ASP A 147 22.67 -68.91 33.30
CA ASP A 147 23.84 -69.73 32.97
C ASP A 147 24.83 -69.77 34.14
N GLN A 148 25.12 -68.61 34.75
CA GLN A 148 25.98 -68.48 35.94
C GLN A 148 25.40 -69.22 37.15
N GLN A 149 24.10 -69.06 37.43
CA GLN A 149 23.43 -69.80 38.52
C GLN A 149 23.49 -71.31 38.30
N SER A 150 23.35 -71.77 37.05
CA SER A 150 23.47 -73.18 36.71
C SER A 150 24.90 -73.70 36.85
N LEU A 151 25.90 -72.88 36.49
CA LEU A 151 27.33 -73.17 36.73
C LEU A 151 27.61 -73.29 38.23
N ILE A 152 27.14 -72.33 39.05
CA ILE A 152 27.28 -72.35 40.51
C ILE A 152 26.61 -73.59 41.10
N ARG A 153 25.41 -73.96 40.64
CA ARG A 153 24.73 -75.19 41.09
C ARG A 153 25.55 -76.45 40.78
N ARG A 154 26.07 -76.58 39.55
CA ARG A 154 26.93 -77.72 39.15
C ARG A 154 28.21 -77.78 39.98
N PHE A 155 28.87 -76.64 40.18
CA PHE A 155 30.05 -76.54 41.03
C PHE A 155 29.75 -76.97 42.48
N ARG A 156 28.61 -76.54 43.04
CA ARG A 156 28.19 -76.96 44.39
C ARG A 156 27.95 -78.46 44.50
N CYS A 157 27.33 -79.09 43.50
CA CYS A 157 27.15 -80.54 43.46
C CYS A 157 28.51 -81.26 43.40
N ASP A 158 29.38 -80.88 42.45
CA ASP A 158 30.69 -81.50 42.29
C ASP A 158 31.58 -81.31 43.55
N LEU A 159 31.47 -80.16 44.21
CA LEU A 159 32.15 -79.88 45.48
C LEU A 159 31.63 -80.79 46.61
N TYR A 160 30.31 -80.98 46.69
CA TYR A 160 29.70 -81.87 47.68
C TYR A 160 30.13 -83.32 47.46
N ASP A 161 30.14 -83.80 46.22
CA ASP A 161 30.59 -85.15 45.86
C ASP A 161 32.09 -85.36 46.14
N THR A 162 32.90 -84.30 45.98
CA THR A 162 34.31 -84.30 46.35
C THR A 162 34.50 -84.34 47.87
N ALA A 163 33.70 -83.57 48.61
CA ALA A 163 33.72 -83.54 50.07
C ALA A 163 33.32 -84.89 50.70
N GLN A 164 32.48 -85.69 50.05
CA GLN A 164 32.16 -87.04 50.53
C GLN A 164 33.38 -87.99 50.55
N SER A 165 34.35 -87.80 49.64
CA SER A 165 35.57 -88.61 49.57
C SER A 165 36.67 -88.17 50.53
N ILE A 166 36.37 -87.33 51.53
CA ILE A 166 37.37 -86.77 52.45
C ILE A 166 38.10 -87.83 53.28
N GLN A 167 37.48 -88.99 53.51
CA GLN A 167 38.07 -90.10 54.25
C GLN A 167 39.07 -90.93 53.42
N SER A 168 39.13 -90.71 52.10
CA SER A 168 39.96 -91.44 51.14
C SER A 168 40.96 -90.50 50.43
N PRO A 169 42.20 -90.34 50.95
CA PRO A 169 43.15 -89.33 50.47
C PRO A 169 43.52 -89.42 48.98
N LYS A 170 43.63 -90.64 48.44
CA LYS A 170 43.96 -90.85 47.02
C LYS A 170 42.81 -90.45 46.09
N GLU A 171 41.57 -90.75 46.48
CA GLU A 171 40.37 -90.44 45.69
C GLU A 171 40.03 -88.95 45.74
N LEU A 172 40.21 -88.32 46.91
CA LEU A 172 40.05 -86.87 47.09
C LEU A 172 40.97 -86.08 46.16
N THR A 173 42.25 -86.45 46.10
CA THR A 173 43.24 -85.76 45.25
C THR A 173 42.85 -85.83 43.77
N GLN A 174 42.30 -86.97 43.34
CA GLN A 174 41.84 -87.19 41.96
C GLN A 174 40.59 -86.37 41.63
N LYS A 175 39.59 -86.34 42.53
CA LYS A 175 38.36 -85.55 42.37
C LYS A 175 38.63 -84.04 42.40
N VAL A 176 39.51 -83.58 43.29
CA VAL A 176 39.94 -82.17 43.35
C VAL A 176 40.67 -81.76 42.08
N ALA A 177 41.58 -82.60 41.56
CA ALA A 177 42.26 -82.32 40.29
C ALA A 177 41.29 -82.25 39.10
N GLY A 178 40.26 -83.12 39.09
CA GLY A 178 39.19 -83.08 38.10
C GLY A 178 38.32 -81.81 38.19
N MET A 179 37.94 -81.38 39.39
CA MET A 179 37.24 -80.11 39.59
C MET A 179 38.09 -78.91 39.17
N TYR A 180 39.38 -78.89 39.49
CA TYR A 180 40.29 -77.81 39.13
C TYR A 180 40.34 -77.63 37.61
N HIS A 181 40.58 -78.70 36.84
CA HIS A 181 40.61 -78.62 35.38
C HIS A 181 39.25 -78.25 34.76
N LYS A 182 38.14 -78.59 35.41
CA LYS A 182 36.79 -78.36 34.88
C LYS A 182 36.28 -76.93 35.11
N TYR A 183 36.64 -76.31 36.23
CA TYR A 183 36.09 -75.00 36.63
C TYR A 183 37.12 -73.86 36.65
N VAL A 184 38.41 -74.18 36.62
CA VAL A 184 39.50 -73.19 36.53
C VAL A 184 40.04 -73.24 35.10
N THR A 185 39.35 -72.57 34.18
CA THR A 185 39.68 -72.61 32.74
C THR A 185 40.66 -71.53 32.28
N THR A 186 40.91 -70.48 33.07
CA THR A 186 42.02 -69.53 32.81
C THR A 186 42.38 -68.83 34.12
N ALA A 187 43.64 -68.44 34.29
CA ALA A 187 44.08 -67.59 35.41
C ALA A 187 43.08 -66.43 35.57
N ILE A 188 42.69 -66.15 36.82
CA ILE A 188 41.89 -64.97 37.15
C ILE A 188 42.78 -63.78 36.80
N GLU A 189 42.68 -63.26 35.58
CA GLU A 189 43.10 -61.90 35.31
C GLU A 189 42.21 -61.04 36.19
N VAL A 190 42.84 -60.44 37.20
CA VAL A 190 42.28 -59.29 37.90
C VAL A 190 42.03 -58.29 36.79
N VAL A 191 40.77 -58.20 36.35
CA VAL A 191 40.34 -57.21 35.37
C VAL A 191 40.70 -55.88 35.98
N ASP A 192 41.79 -55.30 35.48
CA ASP A 192 42.31 -54.02 35.91
C ASP A 192 41.20 -53.01 35.60
N VAL A 193 40.58 -52.52 36.67
CA VAL A 193 39.54 -51.52 36.57
C VAL A 193 40.21 -50.28 35.99
N ASP A 194 39.69 -49.86 34.83
CA ASP A 194 39.47 -48.45 34.50
C ASP A 194 40.49 -47.71 33.60
N VAL A 195 40.89 -48.30 32.48
CA VAL A 195 41.44 -47.50 31.36
C VAL A 195 40.31 -46.88 30.52
N ASP A 196 39.21 -47.61 30.34
CA ASP A 196 38.09 -47.16 29.51
C ASP A 196 37.22 -46.09 30.18
N ILE A 197 36.97 -46.15 31.50
CA ILE A 197 36.20 -45.10 32.19
C ILE A 197 37.06 -43.86 32.45
N GLN A 198 38.38 -43.98 32.61
CA GLN A 198 39.30 -42.83 32.54
C GLN A 198 39.29 -42.13 31.17
N GLN A 199 39.31 -42.88 30.06
CA GLN A 199 39.20 -42.30 28.72
C GLN A 199 37.82 -41.68 28.47
N GLU A 200 36.75 -42.30 28.97
CA GLU A 200 35.40 -41.76 28.85
C GLU A 200 35.20 -40.50 29.69
N TYR A 201 35.77 -40.45 30.89
CA TYR A 201 35.80 -39.26 31.73
C TYR A 201 36.55 -38.11 31.05
N ALA A 202 37.68 -38.40 30.40
CA ALA A 202 38.43 -37.40 29.64
C ALA A 202 37.62 -36.85 28.44
N ARG A 203 36.90 -37.71 27.71
CA ARG A 203 36.01 -37.29 26.61
C ARG A 203 34.86 -36.41 27.10
N GLN A 204 34.22 -36.80 28.21
CA GLN A 204 33.12 -36.03 28.79
C GLN A 204 33.59 -34.67 29.32
N LYS A 205 34.78 -34.62 29.94
CA LYS A 205 35.40 -33.37 30.38
C LYS A 205 35.67 -32.43 29.20
N ASP A 206 36.28 -32.92 28.13
CA ASP A 206 36.58 -32.12 26.93
C ASP A 206 35.32 -31.60 26.23
N TYR A 207 34.24 -32.40 26.18
CA TYR A 207 32.95 -31.95 25.67
C TYR A 207 32.33 -30.84 26.53
N LEU A 208 32.38 -30.99 27.85
CA LEU A 208 31.86 -29.98 28.78
C LEU A 208 32.67 -28.68 28.71
N GLU A 209 33.99 -28.77 28.63
CA GLU A 209 34.87 -27.59 28.44
C GLU A 209 34.54 -26.86 27.14
N LYS A 210 34.40 -27.58 26.02
CA LYS A 210 33.98 -27.00 24.73
C LYS A 210 32.58 -26.38 24.78
N SER A 211 31.63 -27.04 25.45
CA SER A 211 30.26 -26.53 25.62
C SER A 211 30.24 -25.23 26.44
N VAL A 212 31.02 -25.18 27.52
CA VAL A 212 31.17 -23.96 28.34
C VAL A 212 31.80 -22.84 27.54
N ASP A 213 32.82 -23.11 26.73
CA ASP A 213 33.44 -22.09 25.87
C ASP A 213 32.49 -21.55 24.79
N VAL A 214 31.68 -22.42 24.18
CA VAL A 214 30.63 -21.99 23.25
C VAL A 214 29.59 -21.13 23.96
N LEU A 215 29.15 -21.53 25.15
CA LEU A 215 28.20 -20.76 25.95
C LEU A 215 28.78 -19.40 26.36
N LYS A 216 30.05 -19.33 26.75
CA LYS A 216 30.73 -18.06 27.06
C LYS A 216 30.79 -17.14 25.84
N LYS A 217 31.15 -17.67 24.66
CA LYS A 217 31.17 -16.91 23.41
C LYS A 217 29.78 -16.40 23.03
N LYS A 218 28.75 -17.25 23.15
CA LYS A 218 27.37 -16.88 22.88
C LYS A 218 26.90 -15.79 23.85
N TYR A 219 27.17 -15.94 25.14
CA TYR A 219 26.83 -14.93 26.14
C TYR A 219 27.53 -13.59 25.86
N ALA A 220 28.82 -13.61 25.54
CA ALA A 220 29.55 -12.39 25.18
C ALA A 220 28.98 -11.72 23.92
N HIS A 221 28.59 -12.51 22.92
CA HIS A 221 27.92 -12.02 21.72
C HIS A 221 26.56 -11.41 22.04
N ASP A 222 25.71 -12.11 22.79
CA ASP A 222 24.38 -11.63 23.17
C ASP A 222 24.45 -10.33 23.99
N VAL A 223 25.42 -10.21 24.91
CA VAL A 223 25.67 -8.97 25.66
C VAL A 223 26.09 -7.84 24.73
N ALA A 224 26.98 -8.08 23.76
CA ALA A 224 27.42 -7.07 22.80
C ALA A 224 26.27 -6.61 21.89
N THR A 225 25.44 -7.56 21.41
CA THR A 225 24.25 -7.27 20.59
C THR A 225 23.24 -6.45 21.40
N HIS A 226 22.93 -6.85 22.63
CA HIS A 226 22.01 -6.11 23.49
C HIS A 226 22.53 -4.70 23.83
N GLN A 227 23.84 -4.53 24.03
CA GLN A 227 24.44 -3.21 24.19
C GLN A 227 24.31 -2.35 22.93
N HIS A 228 24.50 -2.94 21.75
CA HIS A 228 24.33 -2.25 20.48
C HIS A 228 22.88 -1.82 20.25
N GLU A 229 21.92 -2.73 20.44
CA GLU A 229 20.49 -2.47 20.31
C GLU A 229 20.02 -1.40 21.29
N ASN A 230 20.46 -1.46 22.55
CA ASN A 230 20.10 -0.45 23.55
C ASN A 230 20.69 0.93 23.18
N ASN A 231 21.92 0.98 22.67
CA ASN A 231 22.51 2.22 22.17
C ASN A 231 21.77 2.76 20.94
N GLN A 232 21.35 1.89 20.02
CA GLN A 232 20.55 2.26 18.86
C GLN A 232 19.19 2.81 19.28
N ALA A 233 18.46 2.09 20.13
CA ALA A 233 17.18 2.53 20.69
C ALA A 233 17.31 3.87 21.43
N ARG A 234 18.41 4.07 22.18
CA ARG A 234 18.70 5.36 22.83
C ARG A 234 18.92 6.49 21.81
N ASN A 235 19.63 6.22 20.72
CA ASN A 235 19.87 7.21 19.66
C ASN A 235 18.57 7.56 18.92
N ASP A 236 17.77 6.56 18.57
CA ASP A 236 16.46 6.75 17.93
C ASP A 236 15.52 7.53 18.84
N ASN A 237 15.50 7.22 20.14
CA ASN A 237 14.75 7.99 21.13
C ASN A 237 15.22 9.46 21.21
N MET A 238 16.53 9.72 21.14
CA MET A 238 17.04 11.10 21.09
C MET A 238 16.62 11.82 19.80
N ALA A 239 16.64 11.14 18.65
CA ALA A 239 16.19 11.70 17.37
C ALA A 239 14.69 12.03 17.41
N LEU A 240 13.85 11.11 17.90
CA LEU A 240 12.41 11.34 18.07
C LEU A 240 12.12 12.49 19.03
N ILE A 241 12.88 12.63 20.12
CA ILE A 241 12.76 13.77 21.04
C ILE A 241 13.10 15.08 20.31
N ALA A 242 14.13 15.10 19.47
CA ALA A 242 14.49 16.27 18.67
C ALA A 242 13.36 16.64 17.69
N GLU A 243 12.81 15.67 16.95
CA GLU A 243 11.67 15.87 16.05
C GLU A 243 10.42 16.37 16.79
N ILE A 244 10.09 15.78 17.94
CA ILE A 244 8.97 16.24 18.79
C ILE A 244 9.18 17.69 19.20
N ASN A 245 10.39 18.07 19.58
CA ASN A 245 10.70 19.43 19.98
C ASN A 245 10.62 20.41 18.79
N GLU A 246 11.07 20.01 17.61
CA GLU A 246 10.93 20.80 16.37
C GLU A 246 9.46 21.01 15.99
N ILE A 247 8.65 19.94 16.03
CA ILE A 247 7.21 20.01 15.77
C ILE A 247 6.51 20.89 16.80
N ARG A 248 6.89 20.80 18.09
CA ARG A 248 6.35 21.68 19.15
C ARG A 248 6.71 23.15 18.90
N ALA A 249 7.95 23.43 18.46
CA ALA A 249 8.36 24.79 18.10
C ALA A 249 7.56 25.32 16.91
N ALA A 250 7.43 24.53 15.83
CA ALA A 250 6.62 24.87 14.67
C ALA A 250 5.13 25.09 15.02
N LEU A 251 4.57 24.25 15.89
CA LEU A 251 3.20 24.39 16.38
C LEU A 251 3.01 25.67 17.20
N ASN A 252 3.98 26.02 18.06
CA ASN A 252 3.93 27.25 18.84
C ASN A 252 3.99 28.50 17.93
N VAL A 253 4.86 28.48 16.90
CA VAL A 253 4.91 29.55 15.89
C VAL A 253 3.57 29.66 15.17
N SER A 254 3.02 28.55 14.69
CA SER A 254 1.72 28.52 14.00
C SER A 254 0.57 29.02 14.90
N LYS A 255 0.55 28.62 16.17
CA LYS A 255 -0.42 29.13 17.17
C LYS A 255 -0.27 30.64 17.38
N ALA A 256 0.96 31.15 17.47
CA ALA A 256 1.21 32.58 17.63
C ALA A 256 0.74 33.38 16.40
N THR A 257 0.96 32.85 15.19
CA THR A 257 0.46 33.43 13.95
C THR A 257 -1.07 33.45 13.93
N LEU A 258 -1.72 32.33 14.24
CA LEU A 258 -3.18 32.25 14.34
C LEU A 258 -3.77 33.20 15.39
N GLN A 259 -3.07 33.41 16.51
CA GLN A 259 -3.50 34.37 17.54
C GLN A 259 -3.36 35.82 17.05
N LYS A 260 -2.29 36.15 16.31
CA LYS A 260 -2.13 37.46 15.65
C LYS A 260 -3.24 37.68 14.62
N ASP A 261 -3.52 36.69 13.78
CA ASP A 261 -4.58 36.78 12.76
C ASP A 261 -5.96 36.96 13.40
N LYS A 262 -6.25 36.26 14.50
CA LYS A 262 -7.47 36.47 15.29
C LYS A 262 -7.53 37.87 15.91
N ALA A 263 -6.42 38.40 16.41
CA ALA A 263 -6.37 39.76 16.95
C ALA A 263 -6.60 40.81 15.85
N ILE A 264 -6.02 40.62 14.66
CA ILE A 264 -6.22 41.47 13.48
C ILE A 264 -7.69 41.43 13.04
N LEU A 265 -8.31 40.25 12.99
CA LEU A 265 -9.73 40.10 12.67
C LEU A 265 -10.64 40.74 13.74
N GLY A 266 -10.31 40.59 15.02
CA GLY A 266 -11.03 41.25 16.12
C GLY A 266 -10.92 42.78 16.09
N THR A 267 -9.76 43.33 15.71
CA THR A 267 -9.61 44.78 15.48
C THR A 267 -10.38 45.24 14.24
N ARG A 268 -10.44 44.42 13.18
CA ARG A 268 -11.18 44.72 11.95
C ARG A 268 -12.70 44.72 12.18
N GLU A 269 -13.22 43.84 13.04
CA GLU A 269 -14.61 43.89 13.50
C GLU A 269 -14.90 45.12 14.38
N TYR A 270 -13.93 45.58 15.18
CA TYR A 270 -14.06 46.78 16.01
C TYR A 270 -14.07 48.08 15.17
N PHE A 271 -13.30 48.15 14.09
CA PHE A 271 -13.29 49.29 13.16
C PHE A 271 -14.46 49.28 12.16
N SER A 272 -14.97 48.11 11.77
CA SER A 272 -16.14 48.00 10.86
C SER A 272 -17.46 48.46 11.49
N LYS A 273 -17.54 48.57 12.82
CA LYS A 273 -18.77 48.97 13.54
C LYS A 273 -18.93 50.49 13.72
N LYS A 274 -17.97 51.32 13.30
CA LYS A 274 -17.97 52.77 13.58
C LYS A 274 -17.84 53.72 12.38
N GLY A 275 -17.82 53.21 11.15
CA GLY A 275 -17.79 54.05 9.94
C GLY A 275 -18.93 53.68 9.00
N GLY A 276 -19.96 54.51 8.93
CA GLY A 276 -20.96 54.44 7.86
C GLY A 276 -20.32 54.84 6.53
N GLY A 277 -20.62 54.08 5.48
CA GLY A 277 -20.10 54.30 4.14
C GLY A 277 -20.54 53.19 3.19
N ASP A 278 -21.85 53.07 2.98
CA ASP A 278 -22.50 52.06 2.11
C ASP A 278 -22.05 52.15 0.63
N ASP A 279 -21.36 53.22 0.25
CA ASP A 279 -20.91 53.48 -1.13
C ASP A 279 -19.51 52.89 -1.45
N ASP A 280 -18.66 52.67 -0.44
CA ASP A 280 -17.29 52.15 -0.63
C ASP A 280 -17.24 50.61 -0.63
N LEU A 281 -18.29 49.97 -0.10
CA LEU A 281 -18.43 48.52 -0.10
C LEU A 281 -18.83 47.99 -1.50
N ALA A 282 -19.64 48.75 -2.24
CA ALA A 282 -20.08 48.38 -3.58
C ALA A 282 -18.90 48.37 -4.57
N THR A 283 -18.05 49.40 -4.54
CA THR A 283 -16.82 49.49 -5.34
C THR A 283 -15.79 48.43 -4.97
N VAL A 284 -15.62 48.11 -3.69
CA VAL A 284 -14.72 47.04 -3.26
C VAL A 284 -15.24 45.65 -3.68
N VAL A 285 -16.56 45.42 -3.61
CA VAL A 285 -17.17 44.16 -4.07
C VAL A 285 -17.06 44.01 -5.58
N ASP A 286 -17.22 45.09 -6.36
CA ASP A 286 -17.04 45.05 -7.82
C ASP A 286 -15.57 44.83 -8.22
N ASN A 287 -14.63 45.45 -7.51
CA ASN A 287 -13.20 45.21 -7.73
C ASN A 287 -12.82 43.76 -7.38
N GLN A 288 -13.34 43.22 -6.27
CA GLN A 288 -13.14 41.82 -5.89
C GLN A 288 -13.81 40.85 -6.89
N ARG A 289 -14.97 41.22 -7.46
CA ARG A 289 -15.61 40.43 -8.52
C ARG A 289 -14.75 40.37 -9.78
N GLN A 290 -14.19 41.49 -10.23
CA GLN A 290 -13.30 41.54 -11.40
C GLN A 290 -12.02 40.74 -11.16
N GLU A 291 -11.45 40.83 -9.96
CA GLU A 291 -10.25 40.08 -9.57
C GLU A 291 -10.51 38.57 -9.52
N ILE A 292 -11.63 38.13 -8.95
CA ILE A 292 -12.08 36.73 -8.96
C ILE A 292 -12.31 36.24 -10.39
N GLU A 293 -12.86 37.07 -11.28
CA GLU A 293 -13.06 36.73 -12.69
C GLU A 293 -11.73 36.59 -13.45
N GLY A 294 -10.74 37.42 -13.12
CA GLY A 294 -9.37 37.32 -13.64
C GLY A 294 -8.68 36.03 -13.19
N LEU A 295 -8.76 35.71 -11.90
CA LEU A 295 -8.21 34.48 -11.33
C LEU A 295 -8.89 33.23 -11.90
N ARG A 296 -10.21 33.25 -12.10
CA ARG A 296 -10.94 32.14 -12.75
C ARG A 296 -10.51 31.93 -14.20
N ARG A 297 -10.25 33.01 -14.95
CA ARG A 297 -9.69 32.91 -16.32
C ARG A 297 -8.28 32.34 -16.32
N ALA A 298 -7.43 32.74 -15.38
CA ALA A 298 -6.07 32.21 -15.25
C ALA A 298 -6.05 30.72 -14.87
N VAL A 299 -6.94 30.30 -13.95
CA VAL A 299 -7.11 28.88 -13.59
C VAL A 299 -7.58 28.08 -14.80
N LYS A 300 -8.58 28.57 -15.54
CA LYS A 300 -9.06 27.89 -16.75
C LYS A 300 -7.97 27.76 -17.82
N ALA A 301 -7.15 28.80 -18.03
CA ALA A 301 -6.03 28.74 -18.96
C ALA A 301 -4.92 27.76 -18.51
N MET A 302 -4.74 27.57 -17.20
CA MET A 302 -3.81 26.57 -16.65
C MET A 302 -4.38 25.15 -16.79
N GLU A 303 -5.68 24.96 -16.58
CA GLU A 303 -6.39 23.70 -16.83
C GLU A 303 -6.34 23.29 -18.31
N ASP A 304 -6.62 24.23 -19.23
CA ASP A 304 -6.53 23.99 -20.68
C ASP A 304 -5.09 23.62 -21.12
N ARG A 305 -4.06 24.21 -20.49
CA ARG A 305 -2.65 23.84 -20.72
C ARG A 305 -2.31 22.44 -20.19
N LEU A 306 -2.88 22.06 -19.05
CA LEU A 306 -2.73 20.72 -18.47
C LEU A 306 -3.42 19.65 -19.31
N ASP A 307 -4.59 19.95 -19.88
CA ASP A 307 -5.30 19.06 -20.78
C ASP A 307 -4.63 18.95 -22.17
N ALA A 308 -4.04 20.04 -22.68
CA ALA A 308 -3.18 20.01 -23.87
C ALA A 308 -1.91 19.17 -23.64
N ALA A 309 -1.31 19.25 -22.45
CA ALA A 309 -0.15 18.42 -22.08
C ALA A 309 -0.51 16.93 -21.93
N ARG A 310 -1.74 16.63 -21.45
CA ARG A 310 -2.25 15.24 -21.40
C ARG A 310 -2.57 14.66 -22.78
N THR A 311 -3.07 15.46 -23.70
CA THR A 311 -3.42 15.02 -25.06
C THR A 311 -2.23 14.97 -26.02
N GLY A 312 -1.17 15.75 -25.78
CA GLY A 312 0.09 15.69 -26.52
C GLY A 312 0.97 14.47 -26.22
N GLY A 313 0.62 13.65 -25.22
CA GLY A 313 1.34 12.43 -24.84
C GLY A 313 0.87 11.13 -25.51
N MET A 314 -0.19 11.15 -26.33
CA MET A 314 -0.60 10.00 -27.12
C MET A 314 0.20 9.97 -28.45
N LEU A 315 1.21 9.10 -28.48
CA LEU A 315 1.90 8.67 -29.68
C LEU A 315 0.93 8.34 -30.81
N ALA A 316 1.26 8.81 -32.01
CA ALA A 316 0.57 8.49 -33.25
C ALA A 316 0.50 6.96 -33.48
N PRO A 317 -0.58 6.43 -34.07
CA PRO A 317 -0.70 5.01 -34.33
C PRO A 317 0.33 4.60 -35.40
N VAL A 318 1.12 3.58 -35.05
CA VAL A 318 2.06 2.89 -35.93
C VAL A 318 1.32 2.47 -37.20
N ARG A 319 1.78 3.00 -38.34
CA ARG A 319 1.32 2.61 -39.67
C ARG A 319 1.77 1.17 -39.91
N GLY A 320 0.79 0.28 -40.10
CA GLY A 320 1.03 -1.11 -40.48
C GLY A 320 1.80 -1.21 -41.78
N ILE A 321 2.75 -2.14 -41.79
CA ILE A 321 3.38 -2.70 -42.97
C ILE A 321 2.36 -3.63 -43.60
N ASP A 322 1.97 -3.34 -44.84
CA ASP A 322 1.46 -4.33 -45.81
C ASP A 322 1.76 -3.77 -47.21
N GLY A 323 2.54 -4.52 -48.00
CA GLY A 323 2.96 -4.19 -49.36
C GLY A 323 4.39 -4.61 -49.66
#